data_AF-A0A0B7N358-F1
#
_entry.id   AF-A0A0B7N358-F1
#
_cell.length_a   1.000
_cell.length_b   1.000
_cell.length_c   1.000
_cell.angle_alpha   90.00
_cell.angle_beta   90.00
_cell.angle_gamma   90.00
#
_symmetry.space_group_name_H-M   'P 1'
#
loop_
_entity.id
_entity.type
_entity.pdbx_description
1 polymer ?
#
loop_
_entity_poly.entity_id
_entity_poly.type
_entity_poly.pdbx_seq_one_letter_code
_entity_poly.pdbx_strand_id
1 'polypeptide(L)'
;MTQAIISLYSGKTPLCMSINANTTAQQLKQQIYETTSIPVEEQVLRISSGHALADQDLNTGDEFISIKLAGRILGGKGGFGSMLRAQGGRMNAQKTTNFEACRDLQGRRIRTVNDAKKLQEELDAIPEREAEKREKLKKKIEEALKEREPKKYLFDDNKFLEDKEDVVESVKSAVGDALKRQKLTHSPVKKAATASTSVSLFDDDITSDEDEDEEEEGEEEDVEEKDEEQEKVDVKGKGKKRSRK
;
A
#
# COMPACT_ATOMS: atom_id res chain seq x y z
N MET A 1 -10.69 37.29 -44.93
CA MET A 1 -9.34 36.71 -44.93
C MET A 1 -9.37 35.58 -43.93
N THR A 2 -9.05 34.36 -44.37
CA THR A 2 -9.06 33.19 -43.49
C THR A 2 -7.65 32.98 -42.95
N GLN A 3 -7.48 32.69 -41.68
CA GLN A 3 -6.16 32.46 -41.08
C GLN A 3 -5.92 30.95 -40.90
N ALA A 4 -4.84 30.41 -41.46
CA ALA A 4 -4.39 29.06 -41.15
C ALA A 4 -3.44 29.05 -39.95
N ILE A 5 -3.80 28.27 -38.94
CA ILE A 5 -2.96 27.99 -37.79
C ILE A 5 -2.34 26.61 -37.99
N ILE A 6 -1.04 26.59 -38.29
CA ILE A 6 -0.27 25.37 -38.51
C ILE A 6 0.43 24.96 -37.22
N SER A 7 0.03 23.83 -36.67
CA SER A 7 0.74 23.18 -35.56
C SER A 7 1.97 22.45 -36.09
N LEU A 8 3.14 22.86 -35.63
CA LEU A 8 4.44 22.26 -35.95
C LEU A 8 4.78 21.07 -35.03
N TYR A 9 5.84 20.33 -35.36
CA TYR A 9 6.37 19.26 -34.52
C TYR A 9 7.03 19.79 -33.24
N SER A 10 7.00 18.97 -32.19
CA SER A 10 7.90 19.08 -31.03
C SER A 10 7.80 20.43 -30.29
N GLY A 11 6.60 20.80 -29.85
CA GLY A 11 6.39 21.93 -28.92
C GLY A 11 6.78 23.31 -29.47
N LYS A 12 7.10 23.42 -30.77
CA LYS A 12 7.40 24.69 -31.43
C LYS A 12 6.13 25.53 -31.53
N THR A 13 6.30 26.86 -31.53
CA THR A 13 5.20 27.81 -31.67
C THR A 13 4.41 27.54 -32.96
N PRO A 14 3.08 27.53 -32.91
CA PRO A 14 2.26 27.36 -34.11
C PRO A 14 2.49 28.55 -35.05
N LEU A 15 2.46 28.26 -36.35
CA LEU A 15 2.71 29.24 -37.39
C LEU A 15 1.35 29.71 -37.93
N CYS A 16 1.12 31.02 -37.95
CA CYS A 16 -0.11 31.61 -38.47
C CYS A 16 0.13 32.22 -39.84
N MET A 17 -0.65 31.83 -40.85
CA MET A 17 -0.58 32.40 -42.20
C MET A 17 -1.95 32.87 -42.67
N SER A 18 -2.00 33.98 -43.38
CA SER A 18 -3.23 34.44 -44.04
C SER A 18 -3.45 33.68 -45.33
N ILE A 19 -4.56 32.96 -45.43
CA ILE A 19 -5.05 32.29 -46.63
C ILE A 19 -6.03 33.23 -47.36
N ASN A 20 -5.81 33.39 -48.65
CA ASN A 20 -6.74 34.02 -49.59
C ASN A 20 -7.56 32.94 -50.32
N ALA A 21 -8.71 33.31 -50.90
CA ALA A 21 -9.62 32.38 -51.58
C ALA A 21 -9.02 31.64 -52.80
N ASN A 22 -7.87 32.08 -53.32
CA ASN A 22 -7.16 31.45 -54.44
C ASN A 22 -5.89 30.67 -54.00
N THR A 23 -5.66 30.50 -52.71
CA THR A 23 -4.41 29.86 -52.24
C THR A 23 -4.52 28.35 -52.39
N THR A 24 -3.58 27.73 -53.10
CA THR A 24 -3.52 26.27 -53.30
C THR A 24 -2.76 25.59 -52.16
N ALA A 25 -3.04 24.33 -51.85
CA ALA A 25 -2.32 23.59 -50.80
C ALA A 25 -0.81 23.48 -51.10
N GLN A 26 -0.40 23.53 -52.37
CA GLN A 26 1.01 23.56 -52.77
C GLN A 26 1.72 24.86 -52.37
N GLN A 27 1.07 26.02 -52.52
CA GLN A 27 1.62 27.31 -52.11
C GLN A 27 1.79 27.34 -50.58
N LEU A 28 0.82 26.77 -49.87
CA LEU A 28 0.85 26.63 -48.41
C LEU A 28 2.05 25.75 -47.97
N LYS A 29 2.32 24.65 -48.67
CA LYS A 29 3.52 23.82 -48.42
C LYS A 29 4.84 24.54 -48.75
N GLN A 30 4.87 25.38 -49.78
CA GLN A 30 6.05 26.18 -50.13
C GLN A 30 6.35 27.24 -49.05
N GLN A 31 5.33 27.95 -48.55
CA GLN A 31 5.51 28.89 -47.44
C GLN A 31 5.98 28.20 -46.15
N ILE A 32 5.45 27.01 -45.88
CA ILE A 32 5.95 26.17 -44.77
C ILE A 32 7.40 25.76 -45.02
N TYR A 33 7.79 25.41 -46.25
CA TYR A 33 9.17 25.07 -46.59
C TYR A 33 10.12 26.24 -46.34
N GLU A 34 9.76 27.46 -46.76
CA GLU A 34 10.56 28.67 -46.54
C GLU A 34 10.79 28.94 -45.06
N THR A 35 9.77 28.74 -44.23
CA THR A 35 9.86 29.06 -42.80
C THR A 35 10.49 27.93 -41.97
N THR A 36 10.19 26.67 -42.30
CA THR A 36 10.56 25.51 -41.49
C THR A 36 11.72 24.71 -42.07
N SER A 37 12.14 24.98 -43.32
CA SER A 37 13.14 24.23 -44.09
C SER A 37 12.82 22.75 -44.33
N ILE A 38 11.59 22.31 -44.07
CA ILE A 38 11.17 20.89 -44.21
C ILE A 38 10.72 20.63 -45.65
N PRO A 39 11.35 19.73 -46.42
CA PRO A 39 11.03 19.50 -47.83
C PRO A 39 9.55 19.19 -48.10
N VAL A 40 9.01 19.76 -49.17
CA VAL A 40 7.57 19.63 -49.56
C VAL A 40 7.13 18.16 -49.68
N GLU A 41 8.01 17.27 -50.09
CA GLU A 41 7.73 15.83 -50.26
C GLU A 41 7.53 15.10 -48.93
N GLU A 42 8.18 15.57 -47.87
CA GLU A 42 8.11 14.98 -46.53
C GLU A 42 6.97 15.58 -45.68
N GLN A 43 6.40 16.70 -46.12
CA GLN A 43 5.28 17.36 -45.44
C GLN A 43 3.94 16.66 -45.72
N VAL A 44 3.28 16.23 -44.65
CA VAL A 44 1.88 15.76 -44.64
C VAL A 44 1.06 16.75 -43.82
N LEU A 45 0.26 17.55 -44.49
CA LEU A 45 -0.69 18.46 -43.84
C LEU A 45 -1.97 17.70 -43.54
N ARG A 46 -2.40 17.72 -42.28
CA ARG A 46 -3.69 17.17 -41.86
C ARG A 46 -4.57 18.26 -41.27
N ILE A 47 -5.86 18.18 -41.54
CA ILE A 47 -6.83 19.08 -40.92
C ILE A 47 -7.11 18.58 -39.49
N SER A 48 -7.75 19.40 -38.66
CA SER A 48 -8.28 19.00 -37.33
C SER A 48 -9.09 17.70 -37.37
N SER A 49 -9.80 17.42 -38.47
CA SER A 49 -10.57 16.19 -38.74
C SER A 49 -9.71 14.94 -39.00
N GLY A 50 -8.39 15.08 -39.09
CA GLY A 50 -7.46 13.96 -39.30
C GLY A 50 -7.29 13.52 -40.76
N HIS A 51 -8.09 14.07 -41.68
CA HIS A 51 -7.93 13.89 -43.12
C HIS A 51 -6.72 14.66 -43.65
N ALA A 52 -6.12 14.14 -44.72
CA ALA A 52 -5.06 14.85 -45.45
C ALA A 52 -5.67 16.07 -46.15
N LEU A 53 -4.99 17.21 -46.06
CA LEU A 53 -5.45 18.46 -46.65
C LEU A 53 -5.61 18.33 -48.17
N ALA A 54 -6.83 18.50 -48.68
CA ALA A 54 -7.11 18.66 -50.09
C ALA A 54 -7.31 20.15 -50.43
N ASP A 55 -7.14 20.51 -51.71
CA ASP A 55 -7.28 21.92 -52.16
C ASP A 55 -8.68 22.50 -51.94
N GLN A 56 -9.71 21.66 -51.84
CA GLN A 56 -11.10 22.07 -51.58
C GLN A 56 -11.34 22.44 -50.11
N ASP A 57 -10.53 21.89 -49.20
CA ASP A 57 -10.68 22.08 -47.75
C ASP A 57 -10.12 23.43 -47.27
N LEU A 58 -9.47 24.19 -48.15
CA LEU A 58 -8.97 25.55 -47.86
C LEU A 58 -10.04 26.62 -48.04
N ASN A 59 -11.15 26.28 -48.71
CA ASN A 59 -12.28 27.17 -48.97
C ASN A 59 -13.41 26.98 -47.96
N THR A 60 -13.12 26.44 -46.78
CA THR A 60 -14.09 26.44 -45.68
C THR A 60 -14.35 27.89 -45.30
N GLY A 61 -15.62 28.34 -45.34
CA GLY A 61 -16.03 29.72 -45.05
C GLY A 61 -15.79 30.19 -43.61
N ASP A 62 -14.92 29.49 -42.88
CA ASP A 62 -14.51 29.78 -41.52
C ASP A 62 -13.40 30.85 -41.51
N GLU A 63 -13.35 31.61 -40.41
CA GLU A 63 -12.34 32.65 -40.22
C GLU A 63 -10.96 32.06 -39.91
N PHE A 64 -10.90 30.85 -39.34
CA PHE A 64 -9.67 30.16 -38.95
C PHE A 64 -9.70 28.67 -39.34
N ILE A 65 -8.57 28.15 -39.85
CA ILE A 65 -8.37 26.74 -40.19
C ILE A 65 -7.18 26.18 -39.41
N SER A 66 -7.38 25.10 -38.66
CA SER A 66 -6.30 24.43 -37.93
C SER A 66 -5.71 23.27 -38.75
N ILE A 67 -4.41 23.35 -39.02
CA ILE A 67 -3.66 22.37 -39.81
C ILE A 67 -2.53 21.80 -38.94
N LYS A 68 -2.38 20.48 -38.91
CA LYS A 68 -1.27 19.79 -38.25
C LYS A 68 -0.25 19.37 -39.30
N LEU A 69 0.99 19.78 -39.12
CA LEU A 69 2.11 19.34 -39.95
C LEU A 69 2.63 17.99 -39.40
N ALA A 70 2.54 16.94 -40.22
CA ALA A 70 2.99 15.58 -39.92
C ALA A 70 4.04 15.12 -40.97
N GLY A 71 5.05 14.35 -40.56
CA GLY A 71 6.25 14.14 -41.35
C GLY A 71 6.28 12.73 -41.90
N ARG A 72 6.71 12.57 -43.16
CA ARG A 72 6.98 11.23 -43.70
C ARG A 72 8.31 10.75 -43.17
N ILE A 73 8.26 9.87 -42.19
CA ILE A 73 9.45 9.14 -41.75
C ILE A 73 9.65 7.90 -42.62
N LEU A 74 10.90 7.60 -42.98
CA LEU A 74 11.27 6.34 -43.63
C LEU A 74 10.93 5.21 -42.65
N GLY A 75 9.79 4.55 -42.90
CA GLY A 75 9.24 3.57 -41.97
C GLY A 75 10.12 2.34 -41.83
N GLY A 76 10.49 2.00 -40.60
CA GLY A 76 10.66 0.63 -40.15
C GLY A 76 9.36 0.19 -39.48
N LYS A 77 8.83 -0.99 -39.83
CA LYS A 77 7.62 -1.54 -39.20
C LYS A 77 7.89 -1.60 -37.69
N GLY A 78 7.29 -0.66 -36.96
CA GLY A 78 7.65 -0.37 -35.57
C GLY A 78 7.61 -1.61 -34.67
N GLY A 79 8.42 -1.58 -33.63
CA GLY A 79 8.57 -2.65 -32.64
C GLY A 79 7.28 -3.07 -31.92
N PHE A 80 6.13 -2.47 -32.24
CA PHE A 80 4.81 -2.94 -31.81
C PHE A 80 4.56 -4.40 -32.19
N GLY A 81 4.92 -4.82 -33.41
CA GLY A 81 4.76 -6.22 -33.82
C GLY A 81 5.68 -7.19 -33.06
N SER A 82 6.91 -6.78 -32.74
CA SER A 82 7.81 -7.56 -31.88
C SER A 82 7.36 -7.56 -30.43
N MET A 83 6.79 -6.45 -29.95
CA MET A 83 6.24 -6.33 -28.60
C MET A 83 5.01 -7.21 -28.42
N LEU A 84 4.11 -7.26 -29.42
CA LEU A 84 2.98 -8.20 -29.42
C LEU A 84 3.45 -9.65 -29.42
N ARG A 85 4.49 -9.99 -30.21
CA ARG A 85 5.08 -11.34 -30.19
C ARG A 85 5.72 -11.66 -28.84
N ALA A 86 6.42 -10.71 -28.21
CA ALA A 86 7.03 -10.88 -26.91
C ALA A 86 5.97 -11.04 -25.80
N GLN A 87 4.91 -10.23 -25.80
CA GLN A 87 3.81 -10.34 -24.86
C GLN A 87 3.03 -11.65 -25.04
N GLY A 88 2.73 -12.05 -26.28
CA GLY A 88 2.09 -13.34 -26.56
C GLY A 88 2.92 -14.54 -26.11
N GLY A 89 4.26 -14.46 -26.23
CA GLY A 89 5.17 -15.45 -25.69
C GLY A 89 5.09 -15.56 -24.15
N ARG A 90 5.04 -14.43 -23.45
CA ARG A 90 4.90 -14.38 -21.98
C ARG A 90 3.57 -14.98 -21.51
N MET A 91 2.47 -14.64 -22.16
CA MET A 91 1.14 -15.16 -21.82
C MET A 91 1.02 -16.67 -22.03
N ASN A 92 1.73 -17.24 -23.02
CA ASN A 92 1.73 -18.68 -23.25
C ASN A 92 2.69 -19.43 -22.31
N ALA A 93 3.79 -18.78 -21.91
CA ALA A 93 4.77 -19.36 -20.97
C ALA A 93 4.25 -19.36 -19.53
N GLN A 94 3.54 -18.32 -19.10
CA GLN A 94 2.86 -18.31 -17.80
C GLN A 94 1.57 -19.13 -17.88
N LYS A 95 1.71 -20.43 -17.59
CA LYS A 95 0.56 -21.28 -17.32
C LYS A 95 -0.13 -20.78 -16.04
N THR A 96 -1.44 -20.61 -16.11
CA THR A 96 -2.25 -20.22 -14.96
C THR A 96 -2.16 -21.31 -13.89
N THR A 97 -1.66 -20.97 -12.70
CA THR A 97 -1.55 -21.88 -11.55
C THR A 97 -2.85 -21.94 -10.73
N ASN A 98 -3.85 -21.13 -11.07
CA ASN A 98 -5.14 -21.13 -10.40
C ASN A 98 -6.03 -22.29 -10.89
N PHE A 99 -5.84 -23.46 -10.30
CA PHE A 99 -6.68 -24.64 -10.52
C PHE A 99 -7.99 -24.61 -9.70
N GLU A 100 -8.13 -23.68 -8.76
CA GLU A 100 -9.28 -23.61 -7.85
C GLU A 100 -10.60 -23.28 -8.56
N ALA A 101 -10.50 -22.61 -9.72
CA ALA A 101 -11.63 -22.30 -10.58
C ALA A 101 -12.17 -23.54 -11.33
N CYS A 102 -11.40 -24.62 -11.43
CA CYS A 102 -11.81 -25.86 -12.07
C CYS A 102 -12.95 -26.53 -11.29
N ARG A 103 -13.75 -27.33 -12.01
CA ARG A 103 -14.84 -28.13 -11.44
C ARG A 103 -14.48 -29.61 -11.47
N ASP A 104 -14.94 -30.33 -10.46
CA ASP A 104 -14.85 -31.78 -10.37
C ASP A 104 -15.86 -32.46 -11.31
N LEU A 105 -15.73 -33.78 -11.49
CA LEU A 105 -16.71 -34.62 -12.19
C LEU A 105 -18.12 -34.57 -11.56
N GLN A 106 -18.19 -34.17 -10.29
CA GLN A 106 -19.44 -33.96 -9.55
C GLN A 106 -19.98 -32.52 -9.68
N GLY A 107 -19.32 -31.65 -10.47
CA GLY A 107 -19.74 -30.27 -10.74
C GLY A 107 -19.43 -29.25 -9.65
N ARG A 108 -18.84 -29.67 -8.52
CA ARG A 108 -18.35 -28.80 -7.45
C ARG A 108 -17.04 -28.12 -7.86
N ARG A 109 -16.78 -26.91 -7.39
CA ARG A 109 -15.47 -26.25 -7.64
C ARG A 109 -14.42 -26.79 -6.68
N ILE A 110 -13.19 -26.93 -7.16
CA ILE A 110 -12.05 -27.39 -6.35
C ILE A 110 -11.85 -26.48 -5.12
N ARG A 111 -12.07 -25.17 -5.28
CA ARG A 111 -12.07 -24.20 -4.17
C ARG A 111 -12.94 -24.65 -2.98
N THR A 112 -14.21 -24.98 -3.24
CA THR A 112 -15.16 -25.37 -2.20
C THR A 112 -14.75 -26.65 -1.49
N VAL A 113 -14.10 -27.58 -2.20
CA VAL A 113 -13.60 -28.82 -1.62
C VAL A 113 -12.40 -28.54 -0.72
N ASN A 114 -11.48 -27.68 -1.14
CA ASN A 114 -10.32 -27.29 -0.34
C ASN A 114 -10.74 -26.47 0.89
N ASP A 115 -11.68 -25.55 0.75
CA ASP A 115 -12.24 -24.76 1.86
C ASP A 115 -12.88 -25.69 2.91
N ALA A 116 -13.65 -26.69 2.48
CA ALA A 116 -14.25 -27.67 3.38
C ALA A 116 -13.21 -28.53 4.11
N LYS A 117 -12.10 -28.89 3.45
CA LYS A 117 -10.99 -29.63 4.08
C LYS A 117 -10.28 -28.78 5.13
N LYS A 118 -9.96 -27.52 4.81
CA LYS A 118 -9.34 -26.58 5.75
C LYS A 118 -10.20 -26.40 7.00
N LEU A 119 -11.51 -26.24 6.83
CA LEU A 119 -12.43 -26.15 7.97
C LEU A 119 -12.45 -27.42 8.81
N GLN A 120 -12.34 -28.61 8.19
CA GLN A 120 -12.24 -29.86 8.95
C GLN A 120 -10.93 -29.95 9.73
N GLU A 121 -9.81 -29.61 9.12
CA GLU A 121 -8.49 -29.59 9.77
C GLU A 121 -8.45 -28.60 10.94
N GLU A 122 -9.07 -27.43 10.80
CA GLU A 122 -9.20 -26.47 11.91
C GLU A 122 -10.03 -27.01 13.06
N LEU A 123 -11.18 -27.63 12.77
CA LEU A 123 -12.03 -28.25 13.79
C LEU A 123 -11.31 -29.39 14.52
N ASP A 124 -10.52 -30.18 13.80
CA ASP A 124 -9.72 -31.26 14.36
C ASP A 124 -8.52 -30.73 15.18
N ALA A 125 -7.99 -29.55 14.85
CA ALA A 125 -6.90 -28.91 15.59
C ALA A 125 -7.34 -28.17 16.87
N ILE A 126 -8.61 -27.75 16.97
CA ILE A 126 -9.17 -27.11 18.19
C ILE A 126 -8.94 -27.93 19.47
N PRO A 127 -9.27 -29.24 19.55
CA PRO A 127 -9.10 -30.01 20.79
C PRO A 127 -7.64 -30.13 21.22
N GLU A 128 -6.70 -30.23 20.27
CA GLU A 128 -5.26 -30.26 20.57
C GLU A 128 -4.80 -28.91 21.13
N ARG A 129 -5.19 -27.81 20.49
CA ARG A 129 -4.90 -26.45 20.98
C ARG A 129 -5.52 -26.19 22.35
N GLU A 130 -6.74 -26.66 22.61
CA GLU A 130 -7.39 -26.56 23.92
C GLU A 130 -6.66 -27.39 24.98
N ALA A 131 -6.22 -28.60 24.64
CA ALA A 131 -5.45 -29.45 25.55
C ALA A 131 -4.13 -28.78 25.94
N GLU A 132 -3.40 -28.24 24.96
CA GLU A 132 -2.16 -27.50 25.22
C GLU A 132 -2.40 -26.24 26.07
N LYS A 133 -3.45 -25.47 25.77
CA LYS A 133 -3.85 -24.31 26.59
C LYS A 133 -4.15 -24.74 28.03
N ARG A 134 -4.89 -25.83 28.22
CA ARG A 134 -5.20 -26.38 29.55
C ARG A 134 -3.94 -26.85 30.28
N GLU A 135 -2.97 -27.47 29.59
CA GLU A 135 -1.70 -27.86 30.19
C GLU A 135 -0.83 -26.66 30.58
N LYS A 136 -0.75 -25.64 29.73
CA LYS A 136 -0.04 -24.39 30.04
C LYS A 136 -0.66 -23.69 31.25
N LEU A 137 -1.99 -23.62 31.32
CA LEU A 137 -2.70 -23.07 32.48
C LEU A 137 -2.43 -23.87 33.75
N LYS A 138 -2.47 -25.21 33.69
CA LYS A 138 -2.14 -26.07 34.84
C LYS A 138 -0.71 -25.85 35.33
N LYS A 139 0.26 -25.75 34.42
CA LYS A 139 1.67 -25.47 34.77
C LYS A 139 1.82 -24.11 35.45
N LYS A 140 1.18 -23.06 34.94
CA LYS A 140 1.17 -21.72 35.57
C LYS A 140 0.56 -21.75 36.97
N ILE A 141 -0.55 -22.49 37.15
CA ILE A 141 -1.19 -22.64 38.47
C ILE A 141 -0.29 -23.42 39.42
N GLU A 142 0.34 -24.51 38.96
CA GLU A 142 1.28 -25.31 39.76
C GLU A 142 2.51 -24.49 40.16
N GLU A 143 3.07 -23.71 39.25
CA GLU A 143 4.19 -22.81 39.51
C GLU A 143 3.81 -21.71 40.51
N ALA A 144 2.63 -21.09 40.36
CA ALA A 144 2.12 -20.10 41.32
C ALA A 144 1.83 -20.69 42.72
N LEU A 145 1.43 -21.96 42.80
CA LEU A 145 1.22 -22.68 44.07
C LEU A 145 2.55 -23.12 44.70
N LYS A 146 3.55 -23.47 43.89
CA LYS A 146 4.87 -23.94 44.33
C LYS A 146 5.80 -22.80 44.69
N GLU A 147 5.69 -21.66 44.02
CA GLU A 147 6.46 -20.45 44.30
C GLU A 147 5.62 -19.44 45.08
N ARG A 148 5.76 -19.52 46.41
CA ARG A 148 6.05 -18.38 47.29
C ARG A 148 6.18 -18.92 48.69
N GLU A 149 7.37 -19.43 49.03
CA GLU A 149 7.77 -19.27 50.42
C GLU A 149 7.77 -17.77 50.70
N PRO A 150 6.97 -17.25 51.65
CA PRO A 150 7.02 -15.84 51.97
C PRO A 150 8.45 -15.60 52.48
N LYS A 151 9.29 -14.97 51.65
CA LYS A 151 10.58 -14.43 52.09
C LYS A 151 10.21 -13.43 53.16
N LYS A 152 10.27 -13.86 54.42
CA LYS A 152 10.11 -13.01 55.59
C LYS A 152 11.30 -12.08 55.58
N TYR A 153 11.16 -10.97 54.85
CA TYR A 153 12.13 -9.89 54.91
C TYR A 153 11.96 -9.28 56.29
N LEU A 154 12.88 -9.62 57.20
CA LEU A 154 12.97 -8.93 58.47
C LEU A 154 13.45 -7.51 58.15
N PHE A 155 12.54 -6.56 58.29
CA PHE A 155 12.82 -5.16 58.08
C PHE A 155 13.61 -4.65 59.29
N ASP A 156 14.91 -4.92 59.30
CA ASP A 156 15.83 -4.58 60.39
C ASP A 156 16.60 -3.29 60.10
N ASP A 157 15.90 -2.25 59.63
CA ASP A 157 16.47 -0.91 59.51
C ASP A 157 16.10 -0.08 60.74
N ASN A 158 16.99 -0.11 61.74
CA ASN A 158 16.81 0.65 62.99
C ASN A 158 16.66 2.15 62.73
N LYS A 159 17.30 2.70 61.69
CA LYS A 159 17.20 4.13 61.36
C LYS A 159 15.79 4.49 60.91
N PHE A 160 15.19 3.66 60.07
CA PHE A 160 13.82 3.88 59.63
C PHE A 160 12.81 3.76 60.78
N LEU A 161 13.05 2.87 61.74
CA LEU A 161 12.21 2.74 62.93
C LEU A 161 12.31 3.97 63.82
N GLU A 162 13.52 4.47 64.08
CA GLU A 162 13.77 5.71 64.81
C GLU A 162 13.12 6.92 64.09
N ASP A 163 13.36 7.08 62.79
CA ASP A 163 12.77 8.16 61.97
C ASP A 163 11.23 8.11 62.00
N LYS A 164 10.64 6.91 61.96
CA LYS A 164 9.19 6.74 62.07
C LYS A 164 8.68 7.15 63.45
N GLU A 165 9.37 6.78 64.51
CA GLU A 165 8.99 7.16 65.88
C GLU A 165 9.09 8.68 66.08
N ASP A 166 10.16 9.31 65.59
CA ASP A 166 10.36 10.77 65.62
C ASP A 166 9.27 11.52 64.83
N VAL A 167 8.90 11.02 63.64
CA VAL A 167 7.80 11.59 62.85
C VAL A 167 6.48 11.44 63.60
N VAL A 168 6.22 10.30 64.25
CA VAL A 168 5.00 10.10 65.04
C VAL A 168 4.97 11.02 66.27
N GLU A 169 6.10 11.21 66.95
CA GLU A 169 6.19 12.07 68.14
C GLU A 169 6.10 13.57 67.78
N SER A 170 6.70 13.99 66.67
CA SER A 170 6.56 15.34 66.15
C SER A 170 5.12 15.67 65.74
N VAL A 171 4.40 14.74 65.13
CA VAL A 171 2.96 14.91 64.82
C VAL A 171 2.14 14.97 66.11
N LYS A 172 2.38 14.08 67.08
CA LYS A 172 1.67 14.08 68.37
C LYS A 172 1.89 15.38 69.16
N SER A 173 3.11 15.89 69.18
CA SER A 173 3.45 17.16 69.85
C SER A 173 2.82 18.35 69.13
N ALA A 174 2.89 18.42 67.80
CA ALA A 174 2.25 19.49 67.01
C ALA A 174 0.72 19.53 67.23
N VAL A 175 0.06 18.36 67.23
CA VAL A 175 -1.38 18.26 67.50
C VAL A 175 -1.70 18.60 68.96
N GLY A 176 -0.88 18.14 69.91
CA GLY A 176 -1.02 18.45 71.33
C GLY A 176 -0.88 19.96 71.62
N ASP A 177 0.08 20.61 70.97
CA ASP A 177 0.30 22.05 71.07
C ASP A 177 -0.79 22.84 70.34
N ALA A 178 -1.29 22.36 69.20
CA ALA A 178 -2.45 22.95 68.54
C ALA A 178 -3.70 22.88 69.43
N LEU A 179 -3.97 21.73 70.06
CA LEU A 179 -5.08 21.55 71.00
C LEU A 179 -4.93 22.37 72.29
N LYS A 180 -3.71 22.50 72.83
CA LYS A 180 -3.43 23.38 73.97
C LYS A 180 -3.59 24.85 73.61
N ARG A 181 -3.10 25.28 72.45
CA ARG A 181 -3.33 26.63 71.92
C ARG A 181 -4.82 26.89 71.72
N GLN A 182 -5.57 25.93 71.19
CA GLN A 182 -7.03 26.02 71.06
C GLN A 182 -7.75 26.11 72.41
N LYS A 183 -7.25 25.44 73.47
CA LYS A 183 -7.79 25.56 74.84
C LYS A 183 -7.45 26.89 75.53
N LEU A 184 -6.29 27.49 75.24
CA LEU A 184 -5.89 28.79 75.79
C LEU A 184 -6.53 29.98 75.04
N THR A 185 -6.95 29.78 73.79
CA THR A 185 -7.69 30.76 73.00
C THR A 185 -9.18 30.44 72.96
N HIS A 186 -9.88 30.53 74.10
CA HIS A 186 -11.34 30.59 74.08
C HIS A 186 -11.79 32.01 73.70
N SER A 187 -11.74 32.31 72.39
CA SER A 187 -12.37 33.48 71.77
C SER A 187 -12.92 33.05 70.40
N PRO A 188 -14.24 33.24 70.13
CA PRO A 188 -14.86 32.73 68.92
C PRO A 188 -14.58 33.69 67.77
N VAL A 189 -13.78 33.28 66.78
CA VAL A 189 -13.59 34.07 65.56
C VAL A 189 -13.87 33.21 64.32
N LYS A 190 -14.92 33.63 63.64
CA LYS A 190 -15.51 33.10 62.40
C LYS A 190 -14.52 33.11 61.23
N LYS A 191 -14.47 32.03 60.44
CA LYS A 191 -14.22 32.00 58.97
C LYS A 191 -14.93 30.77 58.40
N ALA A 192 -15.87 30.90 57.47
CA ALA A 192 -15.68 31.24 56.05
C ALA A 192 -15.07 30.07 55.24
N ALA A 193 -15.75 29.75 54.15
CA ALA A 193 -15.59 28.59 53.28
C ALA A 193 -14.20 28.47 52.63
N THR A 194 -13.81 27.22 52.29
CA THR A 194 -13.33 26.81 50.95
C THR A 194 -13.02 25.31 50.87
N ALA A 195 -13.64 24.65 49.89
CA ALA A 195 -13.20 23.48 49.12
C ALA A 195 -12.71 22.21 49.84
N SER A 196 -13.57 21.19 49.91
CA SER A 196 -13.17 19.78 50.04
C SER A 196 -13.02 19.17 48.64
N THR A 197 -11.78 19.00 48.19
CA THR A 197 -11.45 18.11 47.06
C THR A 197 -11.45 16.67 47.60
N SER A 198 -12.54 15.94 47.39
CA SER A 198 -12.59 14.51 47.61
C SER A 198 -11.88 13.81 46.45
N VAL A 199 -10.64 13.38 46.67
CA VAL A 199 -9.96 12.42 45.78
C VAL A 199 -10.41 11.01 46.16
N SER A 200 -11.21 10.44 45.27
CA SER A 200 -11.61 9.03 45.20
C SER A 200 -10.41 8.16 44.83
N LEU A 201 -10.19 7.06 45.57
CA LEU A 201 -9.12 6.08 45.30
C LEU A 201 -9.56 4.67 45.75
N PHE A 202 -10.76 4.27 45.35
CA PHE A 202 -11.20 2.87 45.34
C PHE A 202 -12.09 2.69 44.11
N ASP A 203 -11.43 2.49 42.98
CA ASP A 203 -11.99 1.99 41.72
C ASP A 203 -11.07 0.82 41.35
N ASP A 204 -11.44 -0.37 41.81
CA ASP A 204 -10.78 -1.65 41.51
C ASP A 204 -11.72 -2.38 40.55
N ASP A 205 -11.76 -1.87 39.32
CA ASP A 205 -12.47 -2.48 38.21
C ASP A 205 -11.58 -3.60 37.66
N ILE A 206 -11.92 -4.83 38.05
CA ILE A 206 -11.31 -6.05 37.54
C ILE A 206 -11.88 -6.34 36.14
N THR A 207 -11.36 -5.64 35.15
CA THR A 207 -11.50 -6.01 33.74
C THR A 207 -10.13 -6.38 33.20
N SER A 208 -9.79 -7.67 33.26
CA SER A 208 -8.64 -8.22 32.57
C SER A 208 -9.14 -9.36 31.69
N ASP A 209 -9.62 -8.97 30.52
CA ASP A 209 -9.71 -9.84 29.35
C ASP A 209 -9.62 -8.93 28.12
N GLU A 210 -8.42 -8.39 27.91
CA GLU A 210 -8.03 -7.79 26.63
C GLU A 210 -7.42 -8.91 25.79
N ASP A 211 -8.26 -9.48 24.92
CA ASP A 211 -7.82 -10.25 23.76
C ASP A 211 -7.08 -9.30 22.80
N GLU A 212 -5.75 -9.24 22.93
CA GLU A 212 -4.88 -8.71 21.89
C GLU A 212 -4.62 -9.81 20.86
N ASP A 213 -5.44 -9.84 19.81
CA ASP A 213 -5.14 -10.54 18.56
C ASP A 213 -3.96 -9.81 17.87
N GLU A 214 -2.74 -10.32 18.06
CA GLU A 214 -1.60 -9.96 17.23
C GLU A 214 -1.76 -10.61 15.84
N GLU A 215 -2.10 -9.78 14.84
CA GLU A 215 -1.93 -10.14 13.43
C GLU A 215 -0.43 -10.34 13.15
N GLU A 216 0.00 -11.60 13.03
CA GLU A 216 1.33 -11.92 12.53
C GLU A 216 1.34 -11.84 11.00
N GLU A 217 2.05 -10.84 10.49
CA GLU A 217 2.30 -10.58 9.08
C GLU A 217 2.89 -11.82 8.39
N GLY A 218 2.39 -12.14 7.20
CA GLY A 218 2.86 -13.27 6.41
C GLY A 218 4.31 -13.07 5.96
N GLU A 219 5.20 -13.92 6.46
CA GLU A 219 6.52 -14.13 5.87
C GLU A 219 6.38 -15.14 4.70
N GLU A 220 6.58 -14.64 3.49
CA GLU A 220 6.80 -15.45 2.30
C GLU A 220 8.18 -16.11 2.42
N GLU A 221 8.23 -17.37 2.87
CA GLU A 221 9.43 -18.20 2.69
C GLU A 221 9.43 -18.81 1.28
N ASP A 222 10.30 -18.26 0.43
CA ASP A 222 10.76 -18.85 -0.83
C ASP A 222 11.34 -20.25 -0.58
N VAL A 223 10.62 -21.29 -1.00
CA VAL A 223 11.17 -22.65 -1.07
C VAL A 223 12.00 -22.75 -2.35
N GLU A 224 13.32 -22.66 -2.21
CA GLU A 224 14.30 -23.12 -3.20
C GLU A 224 14.11 -24.63 -3.43
N GLU A 225 13.47 -25.01 -4.54
CA GLU A 225 13.52 -26.38 -5.03
C GLU A 225 14.94 -26.68 -5.55
N LYS A 226 15.60 -27.63 -4.90
CA LYS A 226 16.80 -28.29 -5.40
C LYS A 226 16.44 -29.08 -6.66
N ASP A 227 17.03 -28.68 -7.78
CA ASP A 227 17.05 -29.46 -9.02
C ASP A 227 17.78 -30.79 -8.78
N GLU A 228 17.03 -31.91 -8.78
CA GLU A 228 17.59 -33.23 -9.02
C GLU A 228 17.92 -33.36 -10.51
N GLU A 229 19.22 -33.50 -10.80
CA GLU A 229 19.73 -33.86 -12.12
C GLU A 229 19.18 -35.23 -12.55
N GLN A 230 18.23 -35.23 -13.50
CA GLN A 230 17.94 -36.39 -14.33
C GLN A 230 18.51 -36.20 -15.75
N GLU A 231 19.61 -36.91 -15.93
CA GLU A 231 20.33 -37.29 -17.15
C GLU A 231 19.44 -37.43 -18.40
N LYS A 232 19.56 -36.47 -19.33
CA LYS A 232 19.07 -36.65 -20.71
C LYS A 232 20.17 -37.24 -21.59
N VAL A 233 19.96 -38.51 -21.93
CA VAL A 233 20.64 -39.22 -23.01
C VAL A 233 20.50 -38.44 -24.33
N ASP A 234 21.65 -38.15 -24.94
CA ASP A 234 21.81 -37.59 -26.28
C ASP A 234 21.12 -38.44 -27.36
N VAL A 235 20.23 -37.81 -28.16
CA VAL A 235 19.86 -38.33 -29.49
C VAL A 235 20.02 -37.23 -30.55
N LYS A 236 21.13 -37.31 -31.27
CA LYS A 236 21.43 -36.62 -32.53
C LYS A 236 20.29 -36.78 -33.55
N GLY A 237 19.87 -35.71 -34.22
CA GLY A 237 18.83 -35.83 -35.26
C GLY A 237 18.57 -34.64 -36.19
N LYS A 238 19.56 -34.26 -37.00
CA LYS A 238 19.45 -33.62 -38.35
C LYS A 238 18.72 -32.28 -38.50
N GLY A 239 19.54 -31.23 -38.69
CA GLY A 239 19.11 -29.93 -39.20
C GLY A 239 18.57 -29.98 -40.64
N LYS A 240 17.48 -29.23 -40.87
CA LYS A 240 16.91 -29.01 -42.21
C LYS A 240 17.20 -27.56 -42.63
N LYS A 241 18.19 -27.41 -43.52
CA LYS A 241 18.46 -26.17 -44.25
C LYS A 241 17.18 -25.72 -44.97
N ARG A 242 16.69 -24.51 -44.71
CA ARG A 242 15.65 -23.88 -45.52
C ARG A 242 16.32 -23.15 -46.68
N SER A 243 16.06 -23.61 -47.89
CA SER A 243 16.37 -22.93 -49.14
C SER A 243 15.54 -21.64 -49.25
N ARG A 244 16.20 -20.57 -49.68
CA ARG A 244 15.55 -19.34 -50.13
C ARG A 244 14.96 -19.59 -51.52
N LYS A 245 13.74 -19.13 -51.74
CA LYS A 245 13.20 -18.76 -53.04
C LYS A 245 12.61 -17.36 -52.89
#